data_AF-A0AAP2S3R4-F1
#
_entry.id   AF-A0AAP2S3R4-F1
#
_cell.length_a   1.000
_cell.length_b   1.000
_cell.length_c   1.000
_cell.angle_alpha   90.00
_cell.angle_beta   90.00
_cell.angle_gamma   90.00
#
_symmetry.space_group_name_H-M   'P 1'
#
loop_
_entity.id
_entity.type
_entity.pdbx_description
1 polymer ?
#
loop_
_entity_poly.entity_id
_entity_poly.type
_entity_poly.pdbx_seq_one_letter_code
_entity_poly.pdbx_strand_id
1 'polypeptide(L)'
;MLALGKLLELTLAGREPAQKIQLTVDGVQMRWLSEGALEVRPPQALDAGGDLLLSSGIHGNETAPIELLDRLLHGIARGEIKARNRILF
;
A
#
# COMPACT_ATOMS: atom_id res chain seq x y z
N MET A 1 -5.21 12.00 -11.61
CA MET A 1 -4.07 11.09 -11.36
C MET A 1 -4.44 10.25 -10.14
N LEU A 2 -4.40 8.92 -10.24
CA LEU A 2 -4.77 8.04 -9.12
C LEU A 2 -3.61 8.03 -8.10
N ALA A 3 -3.94 8.18 -6.82
CA ALA A 3 -2.98 8.13 -5.72
C ALA A 3 -2.54 6.67 -5.45
N LEU A 4 -1.32 6.47 -4.94
CA LEU A 4 -0.78 5.14 -4.64
C LEU A 4 -1.58 4.37 -3.57
N GLY A 5 -2.42 5.06 -2.79
CA GLY A 5 -3.39 4.43 -1.88
C GLY A 5 -4.48 3.60 -2.56
N LYS A 6 -4.58 3.64 -3.90
CA LYS A 6 -5.56 2.89 -4.71
C LYS A 6 -4.90 1.78 -5.53
N LEU A 7 -4.04 0.98 -4.89
CA LEU A 7 -3.29 -0.11 -5.55
C LEU A 7 -4.22 -1.07 -6.31
N LEU A 8 -5.33 -1.49 -5.71
CA LEU A 8 -6.27 -2.44 -6.34
C LEU A 8 -6.84 -1.89 -7.65
N GLU A 9 -7.27 -0.61 -7.66
CA GLU A 9 -7.82 0.04 -8.84
C GLU A 9 -6.77 0.16 -9.97
N LEU A 10 -5.53 0.52 -9.62
CA LEU A 10 -4.41 0.60 -10.58
C LEU A 10 -4.09 -0.76 -11.19
N THR A 11 -4.00 -1.79 -10.35
CA THR A 11 -3.70 -3.18 -10.75
C THR A 11 -4.80 -3.72 -11.67
N LEU A 12 -6.07 -3.64 -11.26
CA LEU A 12 -7.19 -4.15 -12.06
C LEU A 12 -7.36 -3.42 -13.40
N ALA A 13 -6.97 -2.14 -13.46
CA ALA A 13 -7.01 -1.37 -14.70
C ALA A 13 -5.78 -1.58 -15.60
N GLY A 14 -4.77 -2.34 -15.16
CA GLY A 14 -3.49 -2.48 -15.87
C GLY A 14 -2.78 -1.13 -16.04
N ARG A 15 -2.94 -0.21 -15.08
CA ARG A 15 -2.42 1.16 -15.17
C ARG A 15 -1.26 1.35 -14.21
N GLU A 16 -0.12 1.74 -14.77
CA GLU A 16 1.00 2.23 -13.98
C GLU A 16 0.78 3.69 -13.55
N PRO A 17 1.05 4.05 -12.28
CA PRO A 17 0.94 5.44 -11.84
C PRO A 17 2.09 6.29 -12.41
N ALA A 18 1.78 7.53 -12.79
CA ALA A 18 2.79 8.46 -13.32
C ALA A 18 3.86 8.84 -12.28
N GLN A 19 3.54 8.82 -10.98
CA GLN A 19 4.49 8.96 -9.88
C GLN A 19 4.56 7.64 -9.11
N LYS A 20 5.77 7.10 -8.99
CA LYS A 20 6.02 5.83 -8.29
C LYS A 20 6.27 6.00 -6.80
N ILE A 21 6.39 7.23 -6.30
CA ILE A 21 6.60 7.52 -4.89
C ILE A 21 5.60 8.60 -4.48
N GLN A 22 4.93 8.39 -3.36
CA GLN A 22 4.04 9.35 -2.73
C GLN A 22 4.37 9.43 -1.24
N LEU A 23 4.43 10.65 -0.70
CA LEU A 23 4.60 10.90 0.72
C LEU A 23 3.28 11.40 1.30
N THR A 24 2.81 10.80 2.39
CA THR A 24 1.64 11.32 3.11
C THR A 24 2.03 12.54 3.97
N VAL A 25 1.04 13.29 4.44
CA VAL A 25 1.26 14.42 5.37
C VAL A 25 1.94 13.98 6.67
N ASP A 26 1.72 12.73 7.08
CA ASP A 26 2.34 12.14 8.28
C ASP A 26 3.75 11.57 8.01
N GLY A 27 4.28 11.76 6.80
CA GLY A 27 5.62 11.31 6.42
C GLY A 27 5.73 9.83 6.05
N VAL A 28 4.61 9.11 5.90
CA VAL A 28 4.62 7.73 5.41
C VAL A 28 4.95 7.75 3.91
N GLN A 29 5.98 7.01 3.51
CA GLN A 29 6.35 6.86 2.11
C GLN A 29 5.66 5.63 1.51
N MET A 30 4.93 5.84 0.44
CA MET A 30 4.33 4.79 -0.39
C MET A 30 5.12 4.71 -1.69
N ARG A 31 5.55 3.51 -2.09
CA ARG A 31 6.35 3.29 -3.29
C ARG A 31 5.75 2.17 -4.13
N TRP A 32 5.35 2.52 -5.35
CA TRP A 32 5.01 1.56 -6.40
C TRP A 32 6.25 0.78 -6.81
N LEU A 33 6.17 -0.55 -6.70
CA LEU A 33 7.22 -1.45 -7.16
C LEU A 33 6.88 -2.03 -8.53
N SER A 34 5.68 -2.57 -8.66
CA SER A 34 5.14 -3.16 -9.88
C SER A 34 3.62 -3.25 -9.80
N GLU A 35 2.99 -3.74 -10.87
CA GLU A 35 1.59 -4.18 -10.83
C GLU A 35 1.38 -5.14 -9.63
N GLY A 36 0.34 -4.88 -8.84
CA GLY A 36 0.01 -5.66 -7.64
C GLY A 36 0.97 -5.51 -6.45
N ALA A 37 2.04 -4.70 -6.53
CA ALA A 37 3.03 -4.59 -5.46
C ALA A 37 3.34 -3.13 -5.06
N LEU A 38 3.12 -2.83 -3.79
CA LEU A 38 3.35 -1.52 -3.19
C LEU A 38 4.05 -1.64 -1.84
N GLU A 39 5.14 -0.91 -1.68
CA GLU A 39 5.81 -0.78 -0.40
C GLU A 39 5.33 0.44 0.38
N VAL A 40 5.12 0.27 1.68
CA VAL A 40 4.85 1.32 2.65
C VAL A 40 6.00 1.36 3.65
N ARG A 41 6.63 2.53 3.81
CA ARG A 41 7.64 2.79 4.83
C ARG A 41 7.16 3.87 5.80
N PRO A 42 7.14 3.61 7.12
CA PRO A 42 6.86 4.65 8.10
C PRO A 42 8.01 5.68 8.16
N PRO A 43 7.78 6.86 8.75
CA PRO A 43 8.87 7.75 9.13
C PRO A 43 9.88 7.03 10.02
N GLN A 44 11.18 7.27 9.81
CA GLN A 44 12.25 6.59 10.56
C GLN A 44 12.09 6.71 12.09
N ALA A 45 11.62 7.86 12.59
CA ALA A 45 11.38 8.09 14.01
C ALA A 45 10.22 7.27 14.61
N LEU A 46 9.36 6.70 13.77
CA LEU A 46 8.19 5.90 14.16
C LEU A 46 8.33 4.42 13.76
N ASP A 47 9.44 4.05 13.13
CA ASP A 47 9.72 2.69 12.68
C ASP A 47 10.05 1.79 13.88
N ALA A 48 9.29 0.71 14.02
CA ALA A 48 9.48 -0.33 15.03
C ALA A 48 10.52 -1.37 14.60
N GLY A 49 11.06 -1.27 13.37
CA GLY A 49 12.15 -2.10 12.86
C GLY A 49 11.71 -3.46 12.32
N GLY A 50 10.41 -3.72 12.18
CA GLY A 50 9.87 -4.93 11.59
C GLY A 50 9.59 -4.78 10.08
N ASP A 51 9.66 -5.91 9.38
CA ASP A 51 9.24 -6.07 7.98
C ASP A 51 8.03 -7.01 7.92
N LEU A 52 6.97 -6.59 7.21
CA LEU A 52 5.75 -7.37 7.02
C LEU A 52 5.45 -7.53 5.52
N LEU A 53 5.09 -8.75 5.12
CA LEU A 53 4.54 -9.05 3.80
C LEU A 53 3.05 -9.40 3.96
N LEU A 54 2.18 -8.64 3.30
CA LEU A 54 0.74 -8.86 3.29
C LEU A 54 0.30 -9.19 1.86
N SER A 55 0.23 -10.48 1.52
CA SER A 55 -0.20 -10.93 0.20
C SER A 55 -1.64 -11.42 0.19
N SER A 56 -2.34 -11.19 -0.93
CA SER A 56 -3.68 -11.73 -1.20
C SER A 56 -3.89 -11.88 -2.70
N GLY A 57 -4.97 -12.56 -3.11
CA GLY A 57 -5.30 -12.71 -4.54
C GLY A 57 -4.43 -13.72 -5.29
N ILE A 58 -3.75 -14.63 -4.58
CA ILE A 58 -3.06 -15.78 -5.19
C ILE A 58 -4.07 -16.63 -5.99
N HIS A 59 -5.25 -16.84 -5.40
CA HIS A 59 -6.43 -17.29 -6.13
C HIS A 59 -7.36 -16.10 -6.35
N GLY A 60 -7.80 -15.90 -7.59
CA GLY A 60 -8.59 -14.72 -7.97
C GLY A 60 -10.01 -14.68 -7.39
N ASN A 61 -10.53 -15.80 -6.90
CA ASN A 61 -11.86 -15.89 -6.29
C ASN A 61 -11.88 -15.61 -4.77
N GLU A 62 -10.72 -15.45 -4.13
CA GLU A 62 -10.60 -15.13 -2.70
C GLU A 62 -10.63 -13.61 -2.49
N THR A 63 -11.79 -12.99 -2.69
CA THR A 63 -11.89 -11.52 -2.71
C THR A 63 -11.85 -10.88 -1.31
N ALA A 64 -12.31 -11.59 -0.27
CA ALA A 64 -12.39 -11.02 1.07
C ALA A 64 -11.04 -10.54 1.64
N PRO A 65 -9.93 -11.31 1.52
CA PRO A 65 -8.60 -10.80 1.86
C PRO A 65 -8.16 -9.60 1.02
N ILE A 66 -8.46 -9.59 -0.29
CA ILE A 66 -8.11 -8.48 -1.20
C ILE A 66 -8.78 -7.18 -0.74
N GLU A 67 -10.08 -7.24 -0.45
CA GLU A 67 -10.85 -6.08 0.02
C GLU A 67 -10.36 -5.59 1.39
N LEU A 68 -9.93 -6.50 2.28
CA LEU A 68 -9.35 -6.12 3.56
C LEU A 68 -8.04 -5.35 3.38
N LEU A 69 -7.13 -5.86 2.55
CA LEU A 69 -5.85 -5.20 2.30
C LEU A 69 -6.06 -3.84 1.60
N ASP A 70 -7.00 -3.75 0.66
CA ASP A 70 -7.35 -2.48 0.02
C ASP A 70 -7.85 -1.44 1.04
N ARG A 71 -8.71 -1.84 2.00
CA ARG A 71 -9.17 -0.95 3.07
C ARG A 71 -8.03 -0.53 4.01
N LEU A 72 -7.13 -1.45 4.36
CA LEU A 72 -5.96 -1.13 5.18
C LEU A 72 -5.06 -0.12 4.50
N LEU A 73 -4.79 -0.30 3.20
CA LEU A 73 -3.97 0.60 2.42
C LEU A 73 -4.59 2.00 2.31
N HIS A 74 -5.91 2.07 2.07
CA HIS A 74 -6.65 3.34 2.10
C HIS A 74 -6.55 4.03 3.46
N GLY A 75 -6.70 3.29 4.56
CA GLY A 75 -6.56 3.82 5.92
C GLY A 75 -5.16 4.38 6.18
N ILE A 76 -4.11 3.70 5.70
CA ILE A 76 -2.72 4.19 5.79
C ILE A 76 -2.55 5.47 4.96
N ALA A 77 -3.01 5.47 3.70
CA ALA A 77 -2.88 6.61 2.80
C ALA A 77 -3.60 7.87 3.32
N ARG A 78 -4.71 7.69 4.06
CA ARG A 78 -5.46 8.77 4.71
C ARG A 78 -4.93 9.17 6.08
N GLY A 79 -3.97 8.42 6.63
CA GLY A 79 -3.44 8.63 7.98
C GLY A 79 -4.38 8.15 9.09
N GLU A 80 -5.44 7.41 8.77
CA GLU A 80 -6.36 6.77 9.73
C GLU A 80 -5.68 5.58 10.43
N ILE A 81 -4.79 4.88 9.71
CA ILE A 81 -3.97 3.80 10.23
C ILE A 81 -2.50 4.23 10.21
N LYS A 82 -1.83 4.14 11.36
CA LYS A 82 -0.40 4.49 11.48
C LYS A 82 0.46 3.26 11.25
N ALA A 83 1.07 3.15 10.07
CA ALA A 83 2.10 2.16 9.82
C ALA A 83 3.28 2.38 10.78
N ARG A 84 3.74 1.31 11.43
CA ARG A 84 4.89 1.30 12.36
C ARG A 84 6.00 0.36 11.90
N ASN A 85 5.74 -0.45 10.88
CA ASN A 85 6.68 -1.38 10.28
C ASN A 85 6.75 -1.06 8.79
N ARG A 86 7.84 -1.46 8.14
CA ARG A 86 7.86 -1.52 6.69
C ARG A 86 6.93 -2.63 6.23
N ILE A 87 6.04 -2.32 5.29
CA ILE A 87 5.04 -3.25 4.77
C ILE A 87 5.22 -3.36 3.27
N LEU A 88 5.23 -4.59 2.76
CA LEU A 88 5.01 -4.88 1.34
C LEU A 88 3.59 -5.42 1.20
N PHE A 89 2.76 -4.66 0.50
CA PHE A 89 1.47 -5.12 -0.02
C PHE A 89 1.71 -5.71 -1.42
#